data_AF-A0A1H3LU93-F1
#
_entry.id   AF-A0A1H3LU93-F1
#
_cell.length_a   1.000
_cell.length_b   1.000
_cell.length_c   1.000
_cell.angle_alpha   90.00
_cell.angle_beta   90.00
_cell.angle_gamma   90.00
#
_symmetry.space_group_name_H-M   'P 1'
#
loop_
_entity.id
_entity.type
_entity.pdbx_description
1 polymer ?
#
loop_
_entity_poly.entity_id
_entity_poly.type
_entity_poly.pdbx_seq_one_letter_code
_entity_poly.pdbx_strand_id
1 'polypeptide(L)'
;MIKEGDSKAELVYKAMAYQVAKEIGSMATVLKGHVEAIILTGGIAHDELFVNWIKERVDFISSVIVYPGEDELIALAEGGLRVLRGEEKTKQYF
;
A
#
# COMPACT_ATOMS: atom_id res chain seq x y z
N MET A 1 16.85 -4.18 -17.18
CA MET A 1 16.46 -5.59 -16.92
C MET A 1 15.12 -5.97 -17.55
N ILE A 2 13.95 -5.68 -16.94
CA ILE A 2 12.65 -6.07 -17.55
C ILE A 2 12.43 -5.39 -18.91
N LYS A 3 12.67 -4.07 -18.99
CA LYS A 3 12.60 -3.30 -20.25
C LYS A 3 13.60 -3.77 -21.31
N GLU A 4 14.63 -4.52 -20.92
CA GLU A 4 15.63 -5.10 -21.82
C GLU A 4 15.27 -6.55 -22.22
N GLY A 5 14.09 -7.05 -21.82
CA GLY A 5 13.57 -8.37 -22.21
C GLY A 5 13.92 -9.53 -21.28
N ASP A 6 14.40 -9.26 -20.06
CA ASP A 6 14.65 -10.33 -19.07
C ASP A 6 13.32 -10.93 -18.56
N SER A 7 12.93 -12.05 -19.15
CA SER A 7 11.69 -12.76 -18.83
C SER A 7 11.67 -13.36 -17.42
N LYS A 8 12.82 -13.71 -16.85
CA LYS A 8 12.89 -14.24 -15.49
C LYS A 8 12.68 -13.13 -14.47
N ALA A 9 13.28 -11.96 -14.69
CA ALA A 9 13.05 -10.79 -13.86
C ALA A 9 11.57 -10.37 -13.91
N GLU A 10 10.96 -10.34 -15.09
CA GLU A 10 9.53 -10.03 -15.23
C GLU A 10 8.66 -11.04 -14.49
N LEU A 11 8.92 -12.34 -14.65
CA LEU A 11 8.17 -13.40 -13.97
C LEU A 11 8.19 -13.21 -12.45
N VAL A 12 9.38 -13.00 -11.86
CA VAL A 12 9.52 -12.84 -10.41
C VAL A 12 8.86 -11.55 -9.92
N TYR A 13 9.05 -10.44 -10.63
CA TYR A 13 8.49 -9.16 -10.22
C TYR A 13 6.96 -9.14 -10.34
N LYS A 14 6.42 -9.72 -11.40
CA LYS A 14 4.98 -9.92 -11.59
C LYS A 14 4.39 -10.88 -10.57
N ALA A 15 5.13 -11.91 -10.16
CA ALA A 15 4.72 -12.80 -9.08
C ALA A 15 4.62 -12.07 -7.73
N MET A 16 5.48 -11.09 -7.47
CA MET A 16 5.36 -10.23 -6.28
C MET A 16 4.08 -9.37 -6.34
N ALA A 17 3.80 -8.71 -7.48
CA ALA A 17 2.55 -7.96 -7.68
C ALA A 17 1.31 -8.86 -7.50
N TYR A 18 1.38 -10.11 -7.99
CA TYR A 18 0.32 -11.11 -7.82
C TYR A 18 0.07 -11.44 -6.34
N GLN A 19 1.11 -11.62 -5.53
CA GLN A 19 0.96 -11.88 -4.10
C GLN A 19 0.34 -10.68 -3.37
N VAL A 20 0.79 -9.46 -3.67
CA VAL A 20 0.21 -8.23 -3.11
C VAL A 20 -1.28 -8.13 -3.45
N ALA A 21 -1.65 -8.36 -4.71
CA ALA A 21 -3.06 -8.36 -5.13
C ALA A 21 -3.90 -9.42 -4.40
N LYS A 22 -3.33 -10.62 -4.19
CA LYS A 22 -4.00 -11.71 -3.45
C LYS A 22 -4.23 -11.33 -1.98
N GLU A 23 -3.29 -10.66 -1.33
CA GLU A 23 -3.47 -10.18 0.05
C GLU A 23 -4.47 -9.03 0.15
N ILE A 24 -4.53 -8.13 -0.84
CA ILE A 24 -5.60 -7.14 -0.93
C ILE A 24 -6.97 -7.84 -1.04
N GLY A 25 -7.06 -8.85 -1.90
CA GLY A 25 -8.27 -9.68 -2.03
C GLY A 25 -8.64 -10.42 -0.75
N SER A 26 -7.66 -10.90 0.03
CA SER A 26 -7.91 -11.56 1.31
C SER A 26 -8.56 -10.60 2.32
N MET A 27 -8.10 -9.35 2.36
CA MET A 27 -8.67 -8.31 3.24
C MET A 27 -10.08 -7.86 2.83
N ALA A 28 -10.46 -7.99 1.56
CA ALA A 28 -11.84 -7.72 1.14
C ALA A 28 -12.84 -8.61 1.89
N THR A 29 -12.49 -9.87 2.17
CA THR A 29 -13.35 -10.77 2.95
C THR A 29 -13.47 -10.36 4.42
N VAL A 30 -12.39 -9.82 5.00
CA VAL A 30 -12.36 -9.30 6.38
C VAL A 30 -13.34 -8.14 6.55
N LEU A 31 -13.39 -7.26 5.55
CA LEU A 31 -14.32 -6.14 5.50
C LEU A 31 -15.70 -6.50 4.93
N LYS A 32 -15.98 -7.80 4.72
CA LYS A 32 -17.25 -8.30 4.13
C LYS A 32 -17.59 -7.67 2.77
N GLY A 33 -16.57 -7.30 2.00
CA GLY A 33 -16.71 -6.61 0.72
C GLY A 33 -17.04 -5.11 0.85
N HIS A 34 -17.18 -4.56 2.05
CA HIS A 34 -17.40 -3.13 2.27
C HIS A 34 -16.07 -2.37 2.23
N VAL A 35 -15.48 -2.29 1.04
CA VAL A 35 -14.21 -1.61 0.79
C VAL A 35 -14.47 -0.30 0.06
N GLU A 36 -14.21 0.84 0.72
CA GLU A 36 -14.41 2.16 0.11
C GLU A 36 -13.28 2.55 -0.86
N ALA A 37 -12.05 2.18 -0.53
CA ALA A 37 -10.89 2.37 -1.38
C ALA A 37 -9.78 1.38 -1.02
N ILE A 38 -8.89 1.15 -1.97
CA ILE A 38 -7.62 0.43 -1.79
C ILE A 38 -6.50 1.45 -1.95
N ILE A 39 -5.67 1.61 -0.92
CA ILE A 39 -4.56 2.57 -0.95
C ILE A 39 -3.24 1.83 -1.21
N LEU A 40 -2.55 2.19 -2.29
CA LEU A 40 -1.19 1.73 -2.58
C LEU A 40 -0.20 2.85 -2.22
N THR A 41 0.66 2.58 -1.23
CA THR A 41 1.65 3.54 -0.71
C THR A 41 3.03 2.87 -0.54
N GLY A 42 4.00 3.57 0.05
CA GLY A 42 5.38 3.13 0.16
C GLY A 42 6.19 3.40 -1.10
N GLY A 43 7.50 3.18 -1.05
CA GLY A 43 8.41 3.48 -2.16
C GLY A 43 8.07 2.77 -3.48
N ILE A 44 7.54 1.55 -3.42
CA ILE A 44 7.20 0.77 -4.62
C ILE A 44 6.02 1.33 -5.41
N ALA A 45 5.17 2.15 -4.78
CA ALA A 45 4.03 2.78 -5.45
C ALA A 45 4.42 3.84 -6.50
N HIS A 46 5.71 4.22 -6.58
CA HIS A 46 6.25 5.00 -7.70
C HIS A 46 6.40 4.19 -9.00
N ASP A 47 6.45 2.86 -8.93
CA ASP A 47 6.57 2.00 -10.10
C ASP A 47 5.19 1.75 -10.72
N GLU A 48 4.87 2.50 -11.77
CA GLU A 48 3.60 2.38 -12.50
C GLU A 48 3.35 0.98 -13.07
N LEU A 49 4.40 0.26 -13.50
CA LEU A 49 4.24 -1.09 -14.06
C LEU A 49 3.77 -2.05 -12.96
N PHE A 50 4.38 -1.97 -11.79
CA PHE A 50 4.01 -2.78 -10.63
C PHE A 50 2.60 -2.46 -10.14
N VAL A 51 2.30 -1.17 -10.00
CA VAL A 51 0.97 -0.67 -9.60
C VAL A 51 -0.11 -1.16 -10.57
N ASN A 52 0.14 -1.09 -11.88
CA ASN A 52 -0.83 -1.51 -12.88
C ASN A 52 -1.12 -3.02 -12.83
N TRP A 53 -0.11 -3.87 -12.55
CA TRP A 53 -0.35 -5.30 -12.36
C TRP A 53 -1.18 -5.63 -11.13
N ILE A 54 -1.08 -4.82 -10.07
CA ILE A 54 -1.95 -4.97 -8.89
C ILE A 54 -3.37 -4.51 -9.25
N LYS A 55 -3.52 -3.31 -9.82
CA LYS A 55 -4.81 -2.71 -10.21
C LYS A 55 -5.66 -3.63 -11.08
N GLU A 56 -5.06 -4.23 -12.10
CA GLU A 56 -5.70 -5.22 -12.99
C GLU A 56 -6.46 -6.32 -12.23
N ARG A 57 -5.97 -6.68 -11.03
CA ARG A 57 -6.49 -7.78 -10.20
C ARG A 57 -7.44 -7.33 -9.11
N VAL A 58 -7.40 -6.08 -8.66
CA VAL A 58 -8.10 -5.63 -7.45
C VAL A 58 -9.10 -4.49 -7.68
N ASP A 59 -9.07 -3.84 -8.85
CA ASP A 59 -9.99 -2.73 -9.18
C ASP A 59 -11.47 -3.18 -9.18
N PHE A 60 -11.75 -4.48 -9.31
CA PHE A 60 -13.12 -5.01 -9.18
C PHE A 60 -13.67 -4.93 -7.76
N ILE A 61 -12.79 -4.82 -6.75
CA ILE A 61 -13.17 -4.75 -5.33
C ILE A 61 -13.56 -3.31 -4.99
N SER A 62 -12.72 -2.34 -5.35
CA SER A 62 -12.95 -0.92 -5.09
C SER A 62 -11.95 -0.03 -5.85
N SER A 63 -12.13 1.29 -5.75
CA SER A 63 -11.22 2.27 -6.36
C SER A 63 -9.82 2.17 -5.75
N VAL A 64 -8.80 2.02 -6.59
CA VAL A 64 -7.39 2.03 -6.18
C VAL A 64 -6.79 3.43 -6.27
N ILE A 65 -6.41 3.97 -5.12
CA ILE A 65 -5.75 5.27 -4.96
C ILE A 65 -4.26 5.02 -4.72
N VAL A 66 -3.41 5.71 -5.46
CA VAL A 66 -1.95 5.58 -5.35
C VAL A 66 -1.43 6.82 -4.64
N TYR A 67 -0.79 6.62 -3.48
CA TYR A 67 -0.15 7.65 -2.69
C TYR A 67 1.32 7.27 -2.47
N PRO A 68 2.20 7.55 -3.45
CA PRO A 68 3.59 7.08 -3.41
C PRO A 68 4.41 7.70 -2.28
N GLY A 69 5.37 6.93 -1.78
CA GLY A 69 6.31 7.40 -0.77
C GLY A 69 5.80 7.23 0.65
N GLU A 70 6.52 7.85 1.58
CA GLU A 70 6.34 7.72 3.02
C GLU A 70 6.63 9.07 3.67
N ASP A 71 5.84 9.48 4.65
CA ASP A 71 5.99 10.74 5.37
C ASP A 71 6.40 10.48 6.84
N GLU A 72 7.35 9.56 7.06
CA GLU A 72 7.67 9.02 8.39
C GLU A 72 8.06 10.11 9.40
N LEU A 73 8.97 11.02 9.03
CA LEU A 73 9.45 12.07 9.93
C LEU A 73 8.35 13.07 10.28
N ILE A 74 7.47 13.38 9.33
CA ILE A 74 6.32 14.26 9.55
C ILE A 74 5.31 13.56 10.45
N ALA A 75 4.98 12.29 10.18
CA ALA A 75 4.08 11.49 11.01
C ALA A 75 4.56 11.37 12.46
N LEU A 76 5.88 11.22 12.68
CA LEU A 76 6.49 11.25 14.02
C LEU A 76 6.32 12.61 14.70
N ALA A 77 6.67 13.69 14.00
CA ALA A 77 6.57 15.05 14.52
C ALA A 77 5.12 15.42 14.87
N GLU A 78 4.18 15.10 13.98
CA GLU A 78 2.75 15.31 14.18
C GLU A 78 2.20 14.47 15.34
N GLY A 79 2.62 13.20 15.46
CA GLY A 79 2.26 12.35 16.60
C GLY A 79 2.71 12.96 17.93
N GLY A 80 3.95 13.43 18.01
CA GLY A 80 4.44 14.14 19.20
C GLY A 80 3.70 15.45 19.48
N LEU A 81 3.41 16.22 18.43
CA LEU A 81 2.70 17.49 18.54
C LEU A 81 1.26 17.32 19.06
N ARG A 82 0.53 16.29 18.61
CA ARG A 82 -0.82 15.98 19.12
C ARG A 82 -0.83 15.73 20.62
N VAL A 83 0.18 15.03 21.14
CA VAL A 83 0.36 14.82 22.58
C VAL A 83 0.62 16.15 23.30
N LEU A 84 1.56 16.95 22.80
CA LEU A 84 1.92 18.24 23.40
C LEU A 84 0.74 19.24 23.42
N ARG A 85 -0.18 19.13 22.46
CA ARG A 85 -1.42 19.93 22.38
C ARG A 85 -2.58 19.37 23.20
N GLY A 86 -2.45 18.18 23.77
CA GLY A 86 -3.53 17.50 24.50
C GLY A 86 -4.63 16.91 23.60
N GLU A 87 -4.39 16.80 22.29
CA GLU A 87 -5.28 16.18 21.31
C GLU A 87 -5.23 14.64 21.37
N GLU A 88 -4.09 14.09 21.81
CA GLU A 88 -3.87 12.65 21.98
C GLU A 88 -3.29 12.36 23.38
N LYS A 89 -3.77 11.30 24.04
CA LYS A 89 -3.22 10.84 25.32
C LYS A 89 -1.98 9.98 25.08
N THR A 90 -0.93 10.20 25.85
CA THR A 90 0.22 9.31 25.87
C THR A 90 -0.17 7.91 26.36
N LYS A 91 0.47 6.89 25.80
CA LYS A 91 0.34 5.51 26.26
C LYS A 91 1.50 5.18 27.20
N GLN A 92 1.20 4.54 28.33
CA GLN A 92 2.19 3.91 29.20
C GLN A 92 2.29 2.44 28.82
N TYR A 93 3.51 1.97 28.54
CA TYR A 93 3.77 0.61 28.10
C TYR A 93 4.36 -0.27 29.23
N PHE A 94 4.57 0.32 30.41
CA PHE A 94 5.07 -0.32 31.63
C PHE A 94 4.18 0.05 32.80
#